data_AF-A0A562NUV3-F1
#
_entry.id   AF-A0A562NUV3-F1
#
_cell.length_a   1.000
_cell.length_b   1.000
_cell.length_c   1.000
_cell.angle_alpha   90.00
_cell.angle_beta   90.00
_cell.angle_gamma   90.00
#
_symmetry.space_group_name_H-M   'P 1'
#
loop_
_entity.id
_entity.type
_entity.pdbx_description
1 polymer ?
#
loop_
_entity_poly.entity_id
_entity_poly.type
_entity_poly.pdbx_seq_one_letter_code
_entity_poly.pdbx_strand_id
1 'polypeptide(L)'
;MPGFLLQARERGPEETGAETGAPIRVGYTCSKKIGNAVARNRAKRRLRALAREIIPATGREGWDYVLVGRPGATIDRSFADLRSELKAAMARVHDARPQPHPRAKGQGA
;
A
#
# COMPACT_ATOMS: atom_id res chain seq x y z
N MET A 1 -13.96 -4.04 7.67
CA MET A 1 -12.71 -3.25 7.79
C MET A 1 -11.77 -3.56 6.62
N PRO A 2 -11.01 -2.60 6.08
CA PRO A 2 -10.06 -2.82 4.98
C PRO A 2 -8.90 -3.75 5.42
N GLY A 3 -8.43 -4.59 4.50
CA GLY A 3 -7.38 -5.58 4.72
C GLY A 3 -5.98 -5.01 4.93
N PHE A 4 -5.74 -3.79 4.44
CA PHE A 4 -4.50 -3.02 4.58
C PHE A 4 -4.81 -1.53 4.36
N LEU A 5 -3.82 -0.67 4.60
CA LEU A 5 -3.84 0.73 4.19
C LEU A 5 -2.88 0.90 3.01
N LEU A 6 -3.34 1.60 1.96
CA LEU A 6 -2.51 2.05 0.85
C LEU A 6 -2.24 3.55 1.01
N GLN A 7 -0.98 3.93 0.99
CA GLN A 7 -0.55 5.32 0.83
C GLN A 7 0.15 5.44 -0.51
N ALA A 8 -0.07 6.56 -1.20
CA ALA A 8 0.52 6.85 -2.48
C ALA A 8 0.94 8.31 -2.53
N ARG A 9 2.09 8.58 -3.11
CA ARG A 9 2.64 9.93 -3.28
C ARG A 9 3.28 10.05 -4.65
N GLU A 10 2.93 11.11 -5.36
CA GLU A 10 3.69 11.58 -6.52
C GLU A 10 4.97 12.25 -6.04
N ARG A 11 6.12 11.83 -6.59
CA ARG A 11 7.42 12.43 -6.26
C ARG A 11 7.59 13.75 -6.99
N GLY A 12 8.28 14.70 -6.34
CA GLY A 12 8.63 15.97 -6.97
C GLY A 12 9.68 15.79 -8.08
N PRO A 13 9.85 16.82 -8.94
CA PRO A 13 10.82 16.79 -10.03
C PRO A 13 12.26 16.59 -9.54
N GLU A 14 12.62 17.11 -8.36
CA GLU A 14 13.95 16.96 -7.76
C GLU A 14 14.21 15.54 -7.21
N GLU A 15 13.16 14.83 -6.78
CA GLU A 15 13.24 13.46 -6.22
C GLU A 15 13.23 12.35 -7.28
N THR A 16 12.82 12.71 -8.50
CA THR A 16 12.64 11.82 -9.64
C THR A 16 13.99 11.50 -10.30
N GLY A 17 15.02 12.33 -10.06
CA GLY A 17 16.30 12.25 -10.75
C GLY A 17 16.16 12.67 -12.21
N ALA A 18 17.23 13.15 -12.84
CA ALA A 18 17.22 13.56 -14.26
C ALA A 18 17.02 12.38 -15.25
N GLU A 19 16.60 11.21 -14.76
CA GLU A 19 16.43 10.00 -15.55
C GLU A 19 15.01 9.97 -16.14
N THR A 20 14.93 9.90 -17.46
CA THR A 20 13.67 9.69 -18.19
C THR A 20 13.08 8.34 -17.76
N GLY A 21 11.99 8.37 -17.00
CA GLY A 21 11.28 7.16 -16.54
C GLY A 21 11.63 6.72 -15.11
N ALA A 22 11.37 7.56 -14.11
CA ALA A 22 11.68 7.20 -12.73
C ALA A 22 10.84 6.00 -12.25
N PRO A 23 11.47 4.94 -11.73
CA PRO A 23 10.80 3.67 -11.47
C PRO A 23 9.73 3.80 -10.37
N ILE A 24 8.72 2.95 -10.45
CA ILE A 24 7.74 2.77 -9.37
C ILE A 24 8.46 2.22 -8.13
N ARG A 25 8.29 2.86 -6.97
CA ARG A 25 8.81 2.36 -5.69
C ARG A 25 7.67 1.80 -4.85
N VAL A 26 7.92 0.68 -4.18
CA VAL A 26 6.94 0.02 -3.33
C VAL A 26 7.52 -0.29 -1.94
N GLY A 27 6.93 0.32 -0.92
CA GLY A 27 7.23 0.09 0.49
C GLY A 27 6.23 -0.85 1.17
N TYR A 28 6.69 -1.59 2.17
CA TYR A 28 5.86 -2.52 2.95
C TYR A 28 6.09 -2.32 4.45
N THR A 29 5.02 -1.97 5.16
CA THR A 29 5.07 -1.77 6.61
C THR A 29 4.17 -2.77 7.31
N CYS A 30 4.70 -3.45 8.32
CA CYS A 30 3.98 -4.42 9.14
C CYS A 30 4.34 -4.17 10.61
N SER A 31 3.41 -3.58 11.35
CA SER A 31 3.62 -3.19 12.75
C SER A 31 3.79 -4.40 13.68
N LYS A 32 4.35 -4.16 14.88
CA LYS A 32 4.45 -5.18 15.93
C LYS A 32 3.07 -5.74 16.33
N LYS A 33 2.00 -4.94 16.18
CA LYS A 33 0.61 -5.32 16.50
C LYS A 33 0.06 -6.45 15.62
N ILE A 34 0.69 -6.78 14.49
CA ILE A 34 0.26 -7.90 13.62
C ILE A 34 0.42 -9.26 14.30
N GLY A 35 1.37 -9.39 15.22
CA GLY A 35 1.66 -10.64 15.94
C GLY A 35 3.14 -10.98 15.95
N ASN A 36 3.42 -12.28 16.12
CA ASN A 36 4.79 -12.80 16.16
C ASN A 36 5.54 -12.63 14.83
N ALA A 37 6.83 -12.99 14.82
CA ALA A 37 7.68 -12.86 13.63
C ALA A 37 7.13 -13.61 12.41
N VAL A 38 6.53 -14.79 12.62
CA VAL A 38 5.95 -15.60 11.56
C VAL A 38 4.71 -14.93 10.96
N ALA A 39 3.80 -14.43 11.79
CA ALA A 39 2.62 -13.68 11.37
C ALA A 39 3.01 -12.42 10.58
N ARG A 40 4.01 -11.66 11.06
CA ARG A 40 4.55 -10.49 10.35
C ARG A 40 5.16 -10.86 9.00
N ASN A 41 5.93 -11.95 8.94
CA ASN A 41 6.53 -12.42 7.69
C ASN A 41 5.47 -12.90 6.71
N ARG A 42 4.43 -13.59 7.20
CA ARG A 42 3.26 -13.99 6.39
C ARG A 42 2.54 -12.77 5.82
N ALA A 43 2.26 -11.77 6.65
CA ALA A 43 1.64 -10.51 6.19
C ALA A 43 2.52 -9.82 5.13
N LYS A 44 3.82 -9.67 5.38
CA LYS A 44 4.76 -9.05 4.44
C LYS A 44 4.86 -9.83 3.12
N ARG A 45 4.88 -11.17 3.15
CA ARG A 45 4.84 -12.02 1.94
C ARG A 45 3.55 -11.81 1.14
N ARG A 46 2.40 -11.77 1.81
CA ARG A 46 1.10 -11.51 1.16
C ARG A 46 1.06 -10.13 0.51
N LEU A 47 1.49 -9.08 1.20
CA LEU A 47 1.54 -7.73 0.64
C LEU A 47 2.47 -7.65 -0.58
N ARG A 48 3.64 -8.30 -0.53
CA ARG A 48 4.57 -8.37 -1.67
C ARG A 48 3.97 -9.07 -2.88
N ALA A 49 3.24 -10.17 -2.65
CA ALA A 49 2.57 -10.89 -3.72
C ALA A 49 1.50 -10.02 -4.40
N LEU A 50 0.66 -9.33 -3.61
CA LEU A 50 -0.36 -8.40 -4.12
C LEU A 50 0.27 -7.25 -4.93
N ALA A 51 1.31 -6.63 -4.38
CA ALA A 51 2.02 -5.55 -5.03
C ALA A 51 2.61 -5.98 -6.37
N ARG A 52 3.31 -7.12 -6.40
CA ARG A 52 3.92 -7.66 -7.63
C ARG A 52 2.88 -7.95 -8.70
N GLU A 53 1.67 -8.33 -8.31
CA GLU A 53 0.61 -8.66 -9.25
C GLU A 53 -0.11 -7.42 -9.82
N ILE A 54 -0.34 -6.40 -8.98
CA ILE A 54 -1.21 -5.28 -9.34
C ILE A 54 -0.43 -4.02 -9.73
N ILE A 55 0.62 -3.67 -8.98
CA ILE A 55 1.30 -2.38 -9.13
C ILE A 55 1.95 -2.22 -10.52
N PRO A 56 2.57 -3.23 -11.14
CA PRO A 56 3.12 -3.06 -12.50
C PRO A 56 2.09 -2.67 -13.55
N ALA A 57 0.81 -3.07 -13.38
CA ALA A 57 -0.25 -2.79 -14.33
C ALA A 57 -1.01 -1.48 -14.05
N THR A 58 -1.04 -1.05 -12.78
CA THR A 58 -1.86 0.11 -12.36
C THR A 58 -1.07 1.28 -11.80
N GLY A 59 0.22 1.08 -11.53
CA GLY A 59 1.09 2.10 -10.97
C GLY A 59 1.55 3.11 -12.02
N ARG A 60 1.96 4.29 -11.56
CA ARG A 60 2.50 5.36 -12.40
C ARG A 60 3.97 5.59 -12.07
N GLU A 61 4.78 5.81 -13.10
CA GLU A 61 6.18 6.22 -12.93
C GLU A 61 6.26 7.51 -12.12
N GLY A 62 7.31 7.66 -11.31
CA GLY A 62 7.43 8.79 -10.39
C GLY A 62 6.60 8.66 -9.10
N TRP A 63 5.91 7.54 -8.87
CA TRP A 63 5.10 7.34 -7.65
C TRP A 63 5.74 6.39 -6.64
N ASP A 64 5.49 6.71 -5.37
CA ASP A 64 5.80 5.87 -4.21
C ASP A 64 4.51 5.27 -3.65
N TYR A 65 4.43 3.93 -3.57
CA TYR A 65 3.30 3.22 -2.98
C TYR A 65 3.72 2.52 -1.69
N VAL A 66 3.01 2.74 -0.60
CA VAL A 66 3.27 2.08 0.69
C VAL A 66 2.06 1.27 1.12
N LEU A 67 2.27 -0.04 1.26
CA LEU A 67 1.27 -0.96 1.79
C LEU A 67 1.52 -1.22 3.28
N VAL A 68 0.55 -0.84 4.12
CA VAL A 68 0.62 -1.04 5.57
C VAL A 68 -0.34 -2.14 6.00
N GLY A 69 0.22 -3.24 6.50
CA GLY A 69 -0.54 -4.37 7.03
C GLY A 69 -1.32 -3.99 8.29
N ARG A 70 -2.57 -4.46 8.36
CA ARG A 70 -3.48 -4.30 9.50
C ARG A 70 -3.54 -5.62 10.30
N PRO A 71 -3.43 -5.57 11.64
CA PRO A 71 -3.60 -6.74 12.51
C PRO A 71 -4.94 -7.45 12.26
N GLY A 72 -4.93 -8.79 12.24
CA GLY A 72 -6.09 -9.63 11.91
C GLY A 72 -6.46 -9.57 10.42
N ALA A 73 -6.73 -8.38 9.88
CA ALA A 73 -7.30 -8.24 8.55
C ALA A 73 -6.37 -8.67 7.40
N THR A 74 -5.06 -8.39 7.45
CA THR A 74 -4.13 -8.75 6.34
C THR A 74 -3.86 -10.25 6.25
N ILE A 75 -3.94 -10.95 7.38
CA ILE A 75 -3.64 -12.39 7.47
C ILE A 75 -4.91 -13.22 7.26
N ASP A 76 -6.01 -12.84 7.90
CA ASP A 76 -7.21 -13.65 8.00
C ASP A 76 -8.12 -13.53 6.77
N ARG A 77 -8.06 -12.41 6.04
CA ARG A 77 -8.82 -12.26 4.79
C ARG A 77 -8.34 -13.19 3.71
N SER A 78 -9.23 -13.54 2.78
CA SER A 78 -8.84 -14.26 1.58
C SER A 78 -7.89 -13.42 0.73
N PHE A 79 -6.99 -14.07 -0.01
CA PHE A 79 -6.07 -13.35 -0.91
C PHE A 79 -6.83 -12.66 -2.04
N ALA A 80 -7.92 -13.27 -2.52
CA ALA A 80 -8.79 -12.72 -3.55
C ALA A 80 -9.43 -11.40 -3.12
N ASP A 81 -9.90 -11.30 -1.87
CA ASP A 81 -10.47 -10.04 -1.35
C ASP A 81 -9.41 -8.95 -1.27
N LEU A 82 -8.21 -9.28 -0.80
CA LEU A 82 -7.11 -8.31 -0.73
C LEU A 82 -6.69 -7.82 -2.13
N ARG A 83 -6.73 -8.71 -3.14
CA ARG A 83 -6.47 -8.37 -4.54
C ARG A 83 -7.50 -7.39 -5.08
N SER A 84 -8.78 -7.67 -4.88
CA SER A 84 -9.88 -6.79 -5.28
C SER A 84 -9.82 -5.44 -4.57
N GLU A 85 -9.49 -5.44 -3.28
CA GLU A 85 -9.28 -4.21 -2.51
C GLU A 85 -8.11 -3.38 -3.05
N LEU A 86 -6.99 -4.00 -3.42
CA LEU A 86 -5.83 -3.29 -3.96
C LEU A 86 -6.16 -2.65 -5.32
N LYS A 87 -6.82 -3.38 -6.21
CA LYS A 87 -7.28 -2.83 -7.50
C LYS A 87 -8.17 -1.60 -7.30
N ALA A 88 -9.16 -1.70 -6.40
CA ALA A 88 -10.05 -0.59 -6.09
C ALA A 88 -9.31 0.59 -5.43
N ALA A 89 -8.33 0.33 -4.56
CA ALA A 89 -7.54 1.37 -3.91
C ALA A 89 -6.63 2.09 -4.92
N MET A 90 -5.98 1.36 -5.84
CA MET A 90 -5.17 1.94 -6.92
C MET A 90 -6.00 2.82 -7.85
N ALA A 91 -7.20 2.37 -8.24
CA ALA A 91 -8.12 3.18 -9.03
C ALA A 91 -8.49 4.49 -8.31
N ARG A 92 -8.75 4.45 -7.00
CA ARG A 92 -9.06 5.64 -6.19
C ARG A 92 -7.89 6.61 -6.04
N VAL A 93 -6.67 6.09 -5.86
CA VAL A 93 -5.45 6.91 -5.75
C VAL A 93 -5.21 7.72 -7.02
N HIS A 94 -5.59 7.18 -8.16
CA HIS A 94 -5.36 7.79 -9.47
C HIS A 94 -6.60 8.49 -10.06
N ASP A 95 -7.74 8.45 -9.36
CA ASP A 95 -8.94 9.20 -9.71
C ASP A 95 -8.81 10.66 -9.22
N ALA A 96 -9.30 11.61 -10.02
CA ALA A 96 -9.09 13.05 -9.82
C ALA A 96 -9.92 13.65 -8.65
N ARG A 97 -10.64 12.82 -7.89
CA ARG A 97 -11.38 13.25 -6.70
C ARG A 97 -10.57 12.94 -5.44
N PRO A 98 -9.87 13.92 -4.85
CA PRO A 98 -9.29 13.76 -3.53
C PRO A 98 -10.44 13.61 -2.52
N GLN A 99 -10.75 12.37 -2.14
CA GLN A 99 -11.55 12.13 -0.94
C GLN A 99 -10.67 12.45 0.27
N PRO A 100 -11.17 13.20 1.26
CA PRO A 100 -10.43 13.53 2.45
C PRO A 100 -10.03 12.23 3.14
N HIS A 101 -8.72 11.95 3.19
CA HIS A 101 -8.20 10.90 4.06
C HIS A 101 -8.65 11.27 5.47
N PRO A 102 -9.37 10.40 6.20
CA PRO A 102 -9.68 10.68 7.59
C PRO A 102 -8.34 10.81 8.29
N ARG A 103 -7.98 12.04 8.68
CA ARG A 103 -6.86 12.29 9.58
C ARG A 103 -7.04 11.30 10.72
N ALA A 104 -6.11 10.35 10.85
CA ALA A 104 -6.08 9.48 12.02
C ALA A 104 -5.98 10.42 13.22
N LYS A 105 -7.11 10.64 13.92
CA LYS A 105 -7.15 11.35 15.19
C LYS A 105 -6.08 10.72 16.07
N GLY A 106 -5.26 11.58 16.68
CA GLY A 106 -4.13 11.18 17.50
C GLY A 106 -4.52 10.10 18.50
N GLN A 107 -3.63 9.13 18.68
CA GLN A 107 -3.63 8.29 19.86
C GLN A 107 -2.48 8.79 20.73
N GLY A 108 -2.76 9.86 21.46
CA GLY A 108 -2.04 10.20 22.67
C GLY A 108 -2.63 9.42 23.82
N ALA A 109 -1.75 8.77 24.58
CA ALA A 109 -1.81 8.56 26.02
C ALA A 109 -0.37 8.34 26.46
#